data_AF-A0A088RQM8-F1
#
_entry.id   AF-A0A088RQM8-F1
#
_cell.length_a   1.000
_cell.length_b   1.000
_cell.length_c   1.000
_cell.angle_alpha   90.00
_cell.angle_beta   90.00
_cell.angle_gamma   90.00
#
_symmetry.space_group_name_H-M   'P 1'
#
loop_
_entity.id
_entity.type
_entity.pdbx_description
1 polymer ?
#
loop_
_entity_poly.entity_id
_entity_poly.type
_entity_poly.pdbx_seq_one_letter_code
_entity_poly.pdbx_strand_id
1 'polypeptide(L)'
;MAPSAAKKWPTFLLEKHTSLNPTMYLYRFAGPHGPGPYVMKYWWTLGCLPTGLGRPFRLSEFLAEYQQQHVPIEVEEWLKCFVRNPYEELADATSELLKYLEEVPRRENTRGYRSIESGVSSFAAPLAKFERQLNVRVPSLALRAALGSASLRERLKDDLFEYRESLRLCGSTPHRRLARFAFDELLTLPRSSGDPGSYNGPGRQRRARGASGAAAVSGPPRRFPRSF
;
A
#
# COMPACT_ATOMS: atom_id res chain seq x y z
N MET A 1 37.18 29.19 2.36
CA MET A 1 37.82 27.93 1.94
C MET A 1 38.47 27.30 3.16
N ALA A 2 37.81 26.34 3.81
CA ALA A 2 38.37 25.63 4.95
C ALA A 2 39.16 24.40 4.45
N PRO A 3 40.35 24.10 5.00
CA PRO A 3 41.16 22.98 4.55
C PRO A 3 40.46 21.66 4.89
N SER A 4 40.30 20.82 3.87
CA SER A 4 39.81 19.44 4.00
C SER A 4 40.81 18.63 4.80
N ALA A 5 40.61 18.55 6.12
CA ALA A 5 41.32 17.62 6.97
C ALA A 5 40.85 16.21 6.60
N ALA A 6 41.62 15.54 5.72
CA ALA A 6 41.45 14.14 5.40
C ALA A 6 41.57 13.31 6.70
N LYS A 7 40.44 12.99 7.32
CA LYS A 7 40.35 11.99 8.39
C LYS A 7 40.81 10.66 7.79
N LYS A 8 42.07 10.29 8.03
CA LYS A 8 42.59 8.94 7.77
C LYS A 8 41.85 7.96 8.68
N TRP A 9 40.76 7.40 8.19
CA TRP A 9 40.10 6.28 8.84
C TRP A 9 41.06 5.10 8.95
N PRO A 10 40.87 4.15 9.88
CA PRO A 10 41.70 2.95 9.96
C PRO A 10 41.34 1.96 8.84
N THR A 11 41.47 2.39 7.58
CA THR A 11 41.06 1.64 6.38
C THR A 11 42.18 0.85 5.72
N PHE A 12 43.43 0.98 6.20
CA PHE A 12 44.53 0.16 5.72
C PHE A 12 44.36 -1.30 6.17
N LEU A 13 44.35 -2.21 5.20
CA LEU A 13 44.18 -3.66 5.37
C LEU A 13 45.46 -4.37 5.85
N LEU A 14 46.59 -3.65 5.93
CA LEU A 14 47.87 -4.18 6.41
C LEU A 14 47.94 -4.19 7.94
N GLU A 15 48.80 -5.06 8.47
CA GLU A 15 49.06 -5.18 9.90
C GLU A 15 49.58 -3.87 10.51
N LYS A 16 49.12 -3.57 11.74
CA LYS A 16 49.52 -2.40 12.50
C LYS A 16 49.86 -2.82 13.92
N HIS A 17 50.92 -2.24 14.47
CA HIS A 17 51.35 -2.49 15.85
C HIS A 17 50.90 -1.38 16.79
N THR A 18 50.41 -1.74 17.98
CA THR A 18 49.83 -0.79 18.96
C THR A 18 50.83 0.25 19.45
N SER A 19 52.13 -0.09 19.58
CA SER A 19 53.15 0.89 20.00
C SER A 19 53.49 1.91 18.92
N LEU A 20 53.29 1.58 17.63
CA LEU A 20 53.60 2.45 16.50
C LEU A 20 52.38 3.28 16.07
N ASN A 21 51.18 2.72 16.17
CA ASN A 21 49.92 3.40 15.82
C ASN A 21 48.79 2.96 16.77
N PRO A 22 48.70 3.55 17.96
CA PRO A 22 47.64 3.23 18.91
C PRO A 22 46.28 3.71 18.37
N THR A 23 45.32 2.79 18.24
CA THR A 23 43.95 3.08 17.81
C THR A 23 42.94 2.69 18.89
N MET A 24 41.89 3.48 19.08
CA MET A 24 40.78 3.09 19.96
C MET A 24 40.09 1.83 19.42
N TYR A 25 39.39 1.11 20.31
CA TYR A 25 38.61 -0.06 19.90
C TYR A 25 37.44 0.36 19.00
N LEU A 26 37.53 0.01 17.72
CA LEU A 26 36.50 0.25 16.71
C LEU A 26 35.93 -1.08 16.24
N TYR A 27 34.87 -1.56 16.90
CA TYR A 27 34.26 -2.85 16.59
C TYR A 27 33.82 -2.96 15.12
N ARG A 28 33.07 -1.96 14.63
CA ARG A 28 32.63 -1.92 13.23
C ARG A 28 32.27 -0.48 12.82
N PHE A 29 32.91 0.04 11.78
CA PHE A 29 32.68 1.41 11.30
C PHE A 29 32.41 1.43 9.79
N ALA A 30 31.89 2.55 9.28
CA ALA A 30 31.62 2.73 7.86
C ALA A 30 32.93 2.80 7.05
N GLY A 31 32.94 2.17 5.88
CA GLY A 31 34.09 2.20 4.97
C GLY A 31 34.18 3.51 4.18
N PRO A 32 35.19 3.65 3.30
CA PRO A 32 35.40 4.88 2.53
C PRO A 32 34.28 5.18 1.52
N HIS A 33 33.54 4.16 1.09
CA HIS A 33 32.40 4.29 0.16
C HIS A 33 31.05 4.47 0.87
N GLY A 34 31.05 4.67 2.19
CA GLY A 34 29.84 4.87 2.99
C GLY A 34 29.46 3.67 3.89
N PRO A 35 28.30 3.77 4.58
CA PRO A 35 27.85 2.73 5.50
C PRO A 35 27.32 1.51 4.74
N GLY A 36 27.98 0.37 4.91
CA GLY A 36 27.52 -0.91 4.36
C GLY A 36 26.30 -1.48 5.11
N PRO A 37 25.70 -2.58 4.61
CA PRO A 37 24.46 -3.15 5.16
C PRO A 37 24.59 -3.55 6.64
N TYR A 38 25.77 -4.04 7.04
CA TYR A 38 26.03 -4.43 8.42
C TYR A 38 26.13 -3.25 9.39
N VAL A 39 26.55 -2.09 8.91
CA VAL A 39 26.61 -0.85 9.68
C VAL A 39 25.21 -0.25 9.76
N MET A 40 24.46 -0.29 8.66
CA MET A 40 23.06 0.14 8.61
C MET A 40 22.15 -0.74 9.48
N LYS A 41 22.43 -2.04 9.65
CA LYS A 41 21.69 -2.88 10.61
C LYS A 41 21.72 -2.27 12.02
N TYR A 42 22.89 -1.82 12.49
CA TYR A 42 22.99 -1.16 13.79
C TYR A 42 22.31 0.21 13.80
N TRP A 43 22.42 0.99 12.72
CA TRP A 43 21.69 2.25 12.57
C TRP A 43 20.18 2.08 12.81
N TRP A 44 19.57 1.08 12.19
CA TRP A 44 18.14 0.83 12.28
C TRP A 44 17.68 0.10 13.55
N THR A 45 18.58 -0.62 14.24
CA THR A 45 18.23 -1.40 15.44
C THR A 45 18.67 -0.75 16.74
N LEU A 46 19.90 -0.24 16.78
CA LEU A 46 20.48 0.45 17.93
C LEU A 46 20.20 1.96 17.90
N GLY A 47 19.84 2.52 16.74
CA GLY A 47 19.62 3.96 16.55
C GLY A 47 20.91 4.75 16.27
N CYS A 48 22.07 4.10 16.32
CA CYS A 48 23.37 4.70 16.03
C CYS A 48 24.39 3.64 15.55
N LEU A 49 25.58 4.10 15.17
CA LEU A 49 26.67 3.20 14.78
C LEU A 49 27.24 2.49 16.02
N PRO A 50 27.67 1.22 15.90
CA PRO A 50 28.06 0.41 17.06
C PRO A 50 29.37 0.86 17.71
N THR A 51 30.10 1.79 17.09
CA THR A 51 31.27 2.43 17.71
C THR A 51 30.90 3.49 18.75
N GLY A 52 29.67 4.01 18.75
CA GLY A 52 29.24 5.09 19.65
C GLY A 52 29.87 6.47 19.38
N LEU A 53 30.88 6.54 18.52
CA LEU A 53 31.59 7.80 18.18
C LEU A 53 30.83 8.64 17.15
N GLY A 54 29.99 8.00 16.33
CA GLY A 54 29.17 8.67 15.34
C GLY A 54 27.93 9.28 15.98
N ARG A 55 27.67 10.57 15.72
CA ARG A 55 26.42 11.22 16.15
C ARG A 55 25.29 10.81 15.20
N PRO A 56 24.14 10.31 15.71
CA PRO A 56 23.01 9.96 14.87
C PRO A 56 22.42 11.22 14.24
N PHE A 57 22.59 11.36 12.93
CA PHE A 57 22.02 12.42 12.12
C PHE A 57 20.96 11.84 11.18
N ARG A 58 19.69 11.86 11.62
CA ARG A 58 18.51 11.33 10.89
C ARG A 58 17.61 12.42 10.33
N LEU A 59 18.17 13.61 10.07
CA LEU A 59 17.39 14.77 9.65
C LEU A 59 16.68 14.50 8.31
N SER A 60 17.32 13.86 7.35
CA SER A 60 16.69 13.54 6.06
C SER A 60 15.50 12.59 6.20
N GLU A 61 15.59 11.60 7.10
CA GLU A 61 14.51 10.67 7.39
C GLU A 61 13.35 11.38 8.09
N PHE A 62 13.65 12.27 9.05
CA PHE A 62 12.65 13.11 9.70
C PHE A 62 11.90 14.01 8.71
N LEU A 63 12.62 14.69 7.81
CA LEU A 63 12.02 15.55 6.79
C LEU A 63 11.21 14.75 5.75
N ALA A 64 11.61 13.51 5.47
CA ALA A 64 10.92 12.64 4.51
C ALA A 64 9.64 12.02 5.09
N GLU A 65 9.61 11.70 6.38
CA GLU A 65 8.47 11.03 7.01
C GLU A 65 7.65 11.99 7.86
N TYR A 66 8.23 12.50 8.95
CA TYR A 66 7.49 13.28 9.95
C TYR A 66 6.98 14.60 9.38
N GLN A 67 7.80 15.31 8.62
CA GLN A 67 7.35 16.58 8.02
C GLN A 67 6.28 16.36 6.94
N GLN A 68 6.35 15.27 6.18
CA GLN A 68 5.37 14.97 5.13
C GLN A 68 4.04 14.47 5.70
N GLN A 69 4.08 13.74 6.82
CA GLN A 69 2.89 13.23 7.51
C GLN A 69 2.21 14.29 8.38
N HIS A 70 2.95 15.30 8.83
CA HIS A 70 2.39 16.35 9.67
C HIS A 70 1.43 17.25 8.89
N VAL A 71 0.14 17.10 9.20
CA VAL A 71 -0.94 17.96 8.70
C VAL A 71 -1.60 18.62 9.92
N PRO A 72 -1.71 19.97 9.97
CA PRO A 72 -2.42 20.65 11.06
C PRO A 72 -3.87 20.17 11.17
N ILE A 73 -4.41 20.13 12.39
CA ILE A 73 -5.73 19.55 12.65
C ILE A 73 -6.83 20.26 11.87
N GLU A 74 -6.74 21.59 11.75
CA GLU A 74 -7.67 22.39 10.98
C GLU A 74 -7.66 21.94 9.52
N VAL A 75 -6.47 21.77 8.94
CA VAL A 75 -6.32 21.31 7.57
C VAL A 75 -6.83 19.88 7.41
N GLU A 76 -6.58 18.98 8.36
CA GLU A 76 -7.06 17.59 8.29
C GLU A 76 -8.59 17.49 8.29
N GLU A 77 -9.27 18.30 9.11
CA GLU A 77 -10.73 18.37 9.15
C GLU A 77 -11.30 18.85 7.81
N TRP A 78 -10.74 19.92 7.25
CA TRP A 78 -11.19 20.46 5.98
C TRP A 78 -10.85 19.54 4.79
N LEU A 79 -9.70 18.86 4.81
CA LEU A 79 -9.30 17.93 3.74
C LEU A 79 -10.32 16.81 3.51
N LYS A 80 -11.00 16.36 4.57
CA LYS A 80 -12.08 15.35 4.46
C LYS A 80 -13.27 15.86 3.65
N CYS A 81 -13.53 17.16 3.66
CA CYS A 81 -14.59 17.79 2.88
C CYS A 81 -14.21 18.02 1.41
N PHE A 82 -12.91 18.11 1.10
CA PHE A 82 -12.39 18.30 -0.26
C PHE A 82 -12.05 17.00 -0.99
N VAL A 83 -12.54 15.86 -0.50
CA VAL A 83 -12.48 14.60 -1.23
C VAL A 83 -13.27 14.74 -2.52
N ARG A 84 -12.67 14.32 -3.64
CA ARG A 84 -13.31 14.40 -4.95
C ARG A 84 -14.58 13.55 -4.99
N ASN A 85 -15.49 13.92 -5.89
CA ASN A 85 -16.72 13.16 -6.08
C ASN A 85 -16.38 11.74 -6.58
N PRO A 86 -16.71 10.67 -5.82
CA PRO A 86 -16.33 9.31 -6.19
C PRO A 86 -16.97 8.85 -7.51
N TYR A 87 -18.12 9.41 -7.87
CA TYR A 87 -18.74 9.12 -9.15
C TYR A 87 -17.92 9.66 -10.33
N GLU A 88 -17.46 10.91 -10.23
CA GLU A 88 -16.65 11.54 -11.28
C GLU A 88 -15.30 10.84 -11.42
N GLU A 89 -14.64 10.51 -10.30
CA GLU A 89 -13.38 9.77 -10.34
C GLU A 89 -13.53 8.37 -10.98
N LEU A 90 -14.63 7.69 -10.72
CA LEU A 90 -14.93 6.39 -11.34
C LEU A 90 -15.24 6.54 -12.84
N ALA A 91 -15.99 7.57 -13.23
CA ALA A 91 -16.31 7.86 -14.63
C ALA A 91 -15.04 8.22 -15.44
N ASP A 92 -14.13 8.97 -14.82
CA ASP A 92 -12.83 9.32 -15.41
C ASP A 92 -11.93 8.09 -15.52
N ALA A 93 -11.81 7.28 -14.45
CA ALA A 93 -11.00 6.06 -14.45
C ALA A 93 -11.47 5.04 -15.49
N THR A 94 -12.79 4.87 -15.64
CA THR A 94 -13.37 4.00 -16.69
C THR A 94 -13.12 4.54 -18.09
N SER A 95 -13.28 5.86 -18.29
CA SER A 95 -13.02 6.50 -19.57
C SER A 95 -11.54 6.43 -19.97
N GLU A 96 -10.63 6.62 -19.01
CA GLU A 96 -9.17 6.47 -19.21
C GLU A 96 -8.83 5.03 -19.60
N LEU A 97 -9.31 4.05 -18.84
CA LEU A 97 -9.07 2.62 -19.11
C LEU A 97 -9.57 2.21 -20.51
N LEU A 98 -10.75 2.68 -20.90
CA LEU A 98 -11.35 2.38 -22.20
C LEU A 98 -10.52 2.95 -23.35
N LYS A 99 -10.04 4.20 -23.25
CA LYS A 99 -9.13 4.79 -24.25
C LYS A 99 -7.87 3.95 -24.43
N TYR A 100 -7.25 3.52 -23.34
CA TYR A 100 -6.08 2.65 -23.41
C TYR A 100 -6.38 1.30 -24.07
N LEU A 101 -7.55 0.71 -23.85
CA LEU A 101 -7.97 -0.52 -24.53
C LEU A 101 -8.19 -0.32 -26.03
N GLU A 102 -8.71 0.83 -26.44
CA GLU A 102 -8.92 1.19 -27.85
C GLU A 102 -7.60 1.36 -28.60
N GLU A 103 -6.60 1.98 -27.96
CA GLU A 103 -5.28 2.25 -28.53
C GLU A 103 -4.36 1.02 -28.64
N VAL A 104 -4.74 -0.14 -28.08
CA VAL A 104 -3.90 -1.34 -28.12
C VAL A 104 -3.76 -1.86 -29.56
N PRO A 105 -2.52 -2.01 -30.09
CA PRO A 105 -2.31 -2.58 -31.41
C PRO A 105 -2.79 -4.03 -31.47
N ARG A 106 -3.36 -4.41 -32.61
CA ARG A 106 -3.78 -5.80 -32.83
C ARG A 106 -2.54 -6.69 -32.97
N ARG A 107 -2.60 -7.87 -32.35
CA ARG A 107 -1.55 -8.87 -32.48
C ARG A 107 -1.44 -9.34 -33.93
N GLU A 108 -0.21 -9.38 -34.44
CA GLU A 108 0.10 -9.98 -35.73
C GLU A 108 0.15 -11.50 -35.60
N ASN A 109 -0.58 -12.19 -36.49
CA ASN A 109 -0.61 -13.64 -36.56
C ASN A 109 0.58 -14.14 -37.40
N THR A 110 1.65 -14.55 -36.73
CA THR A 110 2.84 -15.13 -37.36
C THR A 110 2.67 -16.63 -37.61
N ARG A 111 3.16 -17.14 -38.76
CA ARG A 111 3.19 -18.59 -39.05
C ARG A 111 4.55 -19.17 -38.63
N GLY A 112 4.56 -20.29 -37.92
CA GLY A 112 5.78 -21.03 -37.56
C GLY A 112 6.45 -20.67 -36.23
N TYR A 113 6.08 -19.55 -35.60
CA TYR A 113 6.52 -19.19 -34.24
C TYR A 113 5.45 -18.38 -33.51
N ARG A 114 5.52 -18.35 -32.18
CA ARG A 114 4.64 -17.51 -31.33
C ARG A 114 5.27 -16.15 -31.13
N SER A 115 4.59 -15.10 -31.60
CA SER A 115 4.96 -13.71 -31.30
C SER A 115 4.91 -13.43 -29.79
N ILE A 116 5.87 -12.64 -29.29
CA ILE A 116 5.90 -12.20 -27.90
C ILE A 116 4.75 -11.21 -27.69
N GLU A 117 3.97 -11.42 -26.63
CA GLU A 117 2.85 -10.54 -26.29
C GLU A 117 3.37 -9.15 -25.87
N SER A 118 2.69 -8.10 -26.33
CA SER A 118 3.01 -6.74 -25.93
C SER A 118 2.92 -6.57 -24.40
N GLY A 119 3.77 -5.68 -23.87
CA GLY A 119 3.74 -5.30 -22.47
C GLY A 119 2.41 -4.64 -22.09
N VAL A 120 1.90 -4.96 -20.90
CA VAL A 120 0.67 -4.36 -20.34
C VAL A 120 1.04 -3.23 -19.36
N SER A 121 2.24 -2.67 -19.48
CA SER A 121 2.76 -1.64 -18.56
C SER A 121 1.97 -0.33 -18.64
N SER A 122 1.46 0.03 -19.82
CA SER A 122 0.62 1.22 -20.02
C SER A 122 -0.68 1.18 -19.20
N PHE A 123 -1.18 -0.03 -18.89
CA PHE A 123 -2.40 -0.21 -18.12
C PHE A 123 -2.19 -0.14 -16.61
N ALA A 124 -0.94 -0.16 -16.10
CA ALA A 124 -0.70 -0.24 -14.66
C ALA A 124 -1.33 0.91 -13.87
N ALA A 125 -1.20 2.14 -14.35
CA ALA A 125 -1.78 3.31 -13.67
C ALA A 125 -3.31 3.42 -13.84
N PRO A 126 -3.89 3.32 -15.06
CA PRO A 126 -5.34 3.31 -15.25
C PRO A 126 -6.05 2.18 -14.50
N LEU A 127 -5.46 0.98 -14.52
CA LEU A 127 -6.00 -0.18 -13.81
C LEU A 127 -5.97 0.06 -12.30
N ALA A 128 -4.85 0.54 -11.75
CA ALA A 128 -4.76 0.85 -10.32
C ALA A 128 -5.79 1.91 -9.88
N LYS A 129 -6.10 2.91 -10.73
CA LYS A 129 -7.16 3.88 -10.44
C LYS A 129 -8.54 3.21 -10.41
N PHE A 130 -8.86 2.42 -11.44
CA PHE A 130 -10.13 1.68 -11.52
C PHE A 130 -10.31 0.70 -10.36
N GLU A 131 -9.27 -0.07 -10.02
CA GLU A 131 -9.24 -1.00 -8.91
C GLU A 131 -9.48 -0.31 -7.57
N ARG A 132 -8.86 0.86 -7.34
CA ARG A 132 -9.06 1.66 -6.12
C ARG A 132 -10.49 2.16 -5.98
N GLN A 133 -11.08 2.66 -7.06
CA GLN A 133 -12.44 3.23 -7.02
C GLN A 133 -13.52 2.17 -6.81
N LEU A 134 -13.35 0.97 -7.39
CA LEU A 134 -14.32 -0.12 -7.24
C LEU A 134 -13.99 -1.09 -6.11
N ASN A 135 -12.81 -0.97 -5.52
CA ASN A 135 -12.25 -1.92 -4.56
C ASN A 135 -12.27 -3.37 -5.10
N VAL A 136 -11.98 -3.53 -6.40
CA VAL A 136 -11.87 -4.81 -7.09
C VAL A 136 -10.45 -4.98 -7.58
N ARG A 137 -9.91 -6.19 -7.48
CA ARG A 137 -8.57 -6.51 -7.99
C ARG A 137 -8.68 -7.25 -9.31
N VAL A 138 -8.04 -6.71 -10.35
CA VAL A 138 -7.96 -7.29 -11.70
C VAL A 138 -6.53 -7.81 -11.92
N PRO A 139 -6.33 -9.12 -12.02
CA PRO A 139 -5.00 -9.68 -12.25
C PRO A 139 -4.41 -9.20 -13.58
N SER A 140 -3.22 -8.61 -13.55
CA SER A 140 -2.53 -8.12 -14.77
C SER A 140 -2.27 -9.24 -15.79
N LEU A 141 -2.08 -10.48 -15.34
CA LEU A 141 -1.96 -11.65 -16.20
C LEU A 141 -3.27 -11.97 -16.93
N ALA A 142 -4.41 -11.81 -16.26
CA ALA A 142 -5.73 -12.03 -16.88
C ALA A 142 -6.01 -10.94 -17.92
N LEU A 143 -5.64 -9.69 -17.63
CA LEU A 143 -5.73 -8.60 -18.60
C LEU A 143 -4.84 -8.88 -19.83
N ARG A 144 -3.59 -9.31 -19.61
CA ARG A 144 -2.70 -9.72 -20.71
C ARG A 144 -3.31 -10.83 -21.57
N ALA A 145 -3.85 -11.87 -20.94
CA ALA A 145 -4.48 -12.98 -21.65
C ALA A 145 -5.73 -12.54 -22.44
N ALA A 146 -6.55 -11.66 -21.86
CA ALA A 146 -7.72 -11.09 -22.52
C ALA A 146 -7.32 -10.26 -23.76
N LEU A 147 -6.27 -9.45 -23.66
CA LEU A 147 -5.73 -8.68 -24.79
C LEU A 147 -5.08 -9.55 -25.86
N GLY A 148 -4.51 -10.70 -25.47
CA GLY A 148 -3.89 -11.67 -26.37
C GLY A 148 -4.88 -12.44 -27.26
N SER A 149 -6.16 -12.51 -26.86
CA SER A 149 -7.24 -13.15 -27.62
C SER A 149 -8.16 -12.09 -28.24
N ALA A 150 -8.35 -12.15 -29.56
CA ALA A 150 -9.19 -11.18 -30.26
C ALA A 150 -10.63 -11.18 -29.74
N SER A 151 -11.22 -12.35 -29.48
CA SER A 151 -12.61 -12.46 -29.00
C SER A 151 -12.79 -11.96 -27.57
N LEU A 152 -11.83 -12.25 -26.67
CA LEU A 152 -11.89 -11.77 -25.28
C LEU A 152 -11.64 -10.27 -25.21
N ARG A 153 -10.77 -9.73 -26.08
CA ARG A 153 -10.50 -8.31 -26.14
C ARG A 153 -11.73 -7.52 -26.57
N GLU A 154 -12.43 -7.94 -27.62
CA GLU A 154 -13.66 -7.23 -28.04
C GLU A 154 -14.75 -7.33 -26.96
N ARG A 155 -14.96 -8.52 -26.35
CA ARG A 155 -15.89 -8.66 -25.21
C ARG A 155 -15.54 -7.73 -24.06
N LEU A 156 -14.27 -7.66 -23.68
CA LEU A 156 -13.81 -6.78 -22.61
C LEU A 156 -14.09 -5.30 -22.93
N LYS A 157 -13.94 -4.88 -24.19
CA LYS A 157 -14.26 -3.52 -24.64
C LYS A 157 -15.76 -3.26 -24.57
N ASP A 158 -16.56 -4.18 -25.10
CA ASP A 158 -18.02 -4.07 -25.10
C ASP A 158 -18.56 -4.00 -23.67
N ASP A 159 -18.12 -4.90 -22.78
CA ASP A 159 -18.52 -4.95 -21.38
C ASP A 159 -18.13 -3.66 -20.63
N LEU A 160 -16.92 -3.14 -20.86
CA LEU A 160 -16.46 -1.91 -20.22
C LEU A 160 -17.21 -0.68 -20.76
N PHE A 161 -17.54 -0.67 -22.05
CA PHE A 161 -18.35 0.38 -22.67
C PHE A 161 -19.78 0.37 -22.11
N GLU A 162 -20.41 -0.80 -22.03
CA GLU A 162 -21.74 -0.96 -21.43
C GLU A 162 -21.74 -0.54 -19.95
N TYR A 163 -20.70 -0.89 -19.21
CA TYR A 163 -20.53 -0.47 -17.83
C TYR A 163 -20.42 1.06 -17.71
N ARG A 164 -19.65 1.70 -18.60
CA ARG A 164 -19.51 3.16 -18.63
C ARG A 164 -20.83 3.87 -18.94
N GLU A 165 -21.58 3.40 -19.92
CA GLU A 165 -22.89 3.97 -20.25
C GLU A 165 -23.90 3.73 -19.11
N SER A 166 -23.87 2.55 -18.49
CA SER A 166 -24.69 2.26 -17.30
C SER A 166 -24.38 3.18 -16.14
N LEU A 167 -23.10 3.47 -15.89
CA LEU A 167 -22.68 4.46 -14.89
C LEU A 167 -23.21 5.85 -15.23
N ARG A 168 -23.11 6.27 -16.49
CA ARG A 168 -23.57 7.59 -16.93
C ARG A 168 -25.08 7.78 -16.78
N LEU A 169 -25.86 6.76 -17.10
CA LEU A 169 -27.33 6.83 -17.06
C LEU A 169 -27.89 6.70 -15.64
N CYS A 170 -27.38 5.74 -14.88
CA CYS A 170 -27.99 5.31 -13.62
C CYS A 170 -27.16 5.64 -12.37
N GLY A 171 -25.94 6.17 -12.54
CA GLY A 171 -24.97 6.32 -11.47
C GLY A 171 -24.45 4.97 -10.94
N SER A 172 -23.58 5.04 -9.93
CA SER A 172 -22.94 3.85 -9.38
C SER A 172 -23.88 3.07 -8.44
N THR A 173 -24.28 1.85 -8.83
CA THR A 173 -25.14 0.99 -8.01
C THR A 173 -24.50 0.55 -6.70
N PRO A 174 -23.21 0.18 -6.60
CA PRO A 174 -22.61 -0.24 -5.33
C PRO A 174 -22.56 0.90 -4.32
N HIS A 175 -22.17 2.11 -4.76
CA HIS A 175 -22.15 3.30 -3.91
C HIS A 175 -23.54 3.63 -3.34
N ARG A 176 -24.59 3.56 -4.17
CA ARG A 176 -25.97 3.77 -3.71
C ARG A 176 -26.40 2.75 -2.66
N ARG A 177 -26.04 1.47 -2.83
CA ARG A 177 -26.37 0.43 -1.85
C ARG A 177 -25.63 0.66 -0.53
N LEU A 178 -24.34 0.95 -0.59
CA LEU A 178 -23.52 1.22 0.60
C LEU A 178 -24.04 2.42 1.36
N ALA A 179 -24.35 3.52 0.66
CA ALA A 179 -24.94 4.71 1.27
C ALA A 179 -26.27 4.40 1.97
N ARG A 180 -27.17 3.64 1.34
CA ARG A 180 -28.44 3.22 1.96
C ARG A 180 -28.22 2.44 3.25
N PHE A 181 -27.34 1.44 3.24
CA PHE A 181 -27.02 0.67 4.45
C PHE A 181 -26.46 1.58 5.56
N ALA A 182 -25.55 2.49 5.24
CA ALA A 182 -24.99 3.42 6.22
C ALA A 182 -26.06 4.37 6.81
N PHE A 183 -27.00 4.84 5.99
CA PHE A 183 -28.11 5.67 6.49
C PHE A 183 -29.09 4.86 7.35
N ASP A 184 -29.42 3.64 6.94
CA ASP A 184 -30.34 2.77 7.69
C ASP A 184 -29.74 2.39 9.08
N GLU A 185 -28.44 2.14 9.16
CA GLU A 185 -27.73 1.90 10.43
C GLU A 185 -27.79 3.12 11.37
N LEU A 186 -27.57 4.33 10.83
CA LEU A 186 -27.64 5.56 11.63
C LEU A 186 -29.05 5.84 12.16
N LEU A 187 -30.08 5.48 11.39
CA LEU A 187 -31.49 5.68 11.75
C LEU A 187 -32.01 4.61 12.72
N THR A 188 -31.40 3.43 12.77
CA THR A 188 -31.79 2.32 13.64
C THR A 188 -31.03 2.29 14.97
N LEU A 189 -30.03 3.16 15.17
CA LEU A 189 -29.44 3.38 16.49
C LEU A 189 -30.53 3.87 17.45
N PRO A 190 -30.84 3.15 18.54
CA PRO A 190 -31.69 3.70 19.57
C PRO A 190 -31.00 4.95 20.08
N ARG A 191 -31.67 6.11 19.97
CA ARG A 191 -31.29 7.30 20.72
C ARG A 191 -31.20 6.87 22.18
N SER A 192 -29.98 6.70 22.69
CA SER A 192 -29.70 6.63 24.10
C SER A 192 -29.98 8.01 24.70
N SER A 193 -31.25 8.39 24.77
CA SER A 193 -31.72 9.32 25.77
C SER A 193 -31.53 8.59 27.10
N GLY A 194 -30.58 9.07 27.89
CA GLY A 194 -30.35 8.56 29.23
C GLY A 194 -31.60 8.70 30.07
N ASP A 195 -32.20 7.56 30.40
CA ASP A 195 -33.01 7.39 31.59
C ASP A 195 -32.28 6.40 32.51
N PRO A 196 -31.65 6.86 33.61
CA PRO A 196 -31.06 5.96 34.58
C PRO A 196 -32.19 5.51 35.52
N GLY A 197 -32.91 4.46 35.13
CA GLY A 197 -33.82 3.81 36.07
C GLY A 197 -34.97 3.06 35.45
N SER A 198 -34.74 1.83 35.02
CA SER A 198 -35.73 0.78 35.25
C SER A 198 -35.07 -0.59 35.18
N TYR A 199 -34.67 -1.07 36.36
CA TYR A 199 -34.46 -2.48 36.61
C TYR A 199 -35.82 -3.18 36.55
N ASN A 200 -35.96 -4.24 35.75
CA ASN A 200 -36.82 -5.37 36.09
C ASN A 200 -36.48 -6.61 35.23
N GLY A 201 -35.62 -7.46 35.81
CA GLY A 201 -35.94 -8.88 36.07
C GLY A 201 -35.99 -9.89 34.90
N PRO A 202 -35.63 -11.17 35.16
CA PRO A 202 -35.11 -12.06 34.14
C PRO A 202 -36.17 -13.00 33.55
N GLY A 203 -35.89 -13.49 32.33
CA GLY A 203 -36.35 -14.80 31.89
C GLY A 203 -37.28 -14.82 30.69
N ARG A 204 -36.71 -15.15 29.53
CA ARG A 204 -37.26 -16.23 28.69
C ARG A 204 -36.21 -16.82 27.78
N GLN A 205 -35.82 -18.04 28.14
CA GLN A 205 -35.11 -18.98 27.29
C GLN A 205 -35.90 -19.18 25.99
N ARG A 206 -35.22 -19.06 24.83
CA ARG A 206 -35.50 -19.92 23.69
C ARG A 206 -34.20 -20.56 23.23
N ARG A 207 -34.16 -21.88 23.40
CA ARG A 207 -33.07 -22.77 23.02
C ARG A 207 -32.88 -22.80 21.50
N ALA A 208 -31.61 -22.61 21.12
CA ALA A 208 -30.79 -23.45 20.25
C ALA A 208 -31.38 -24.08 18.97
N ARG A 209 -30.67 -23.85 17.86
CA ARG A 209 -29.99 -24.83 16.97
C ARG A 209 -29.45 -24.02 15.78
N GLY A 210 -28.20 -24.06 15.35
CA GLY A 210 -27.00 -24.77 15.74
C GLY A 210 -25.94 -24.39 14.69
N ALA A 211 -24.69 -24.19 15.10
CA ALA A 211 -23.55 -24.19 14.19
C ALA A 211 -22.30 -24.53 15.00
N SER A 212 -21.82 -25.74 14.75
CA SER A 212 -20.47 -26.22 15.01
C SER A 212 -19.40 -25.21 14.61
N GLY A 213 -18.40 -24.99 15.47
CA GLY A 213 -17.20 -24.25 15.10
C GLY A 213 -16.28 -23.98 16.28
N ALA A 214 -15.28 -24.84 16.41
CA ALA A 214 -14.13 -24.82 17.33
C ALA A 214 -13.75 -23.46 17.97
N ALA A 215 -13.56 -23.52 19.30
CA ALA A 215 -12.97 -22.48 20.12
C ALA A 215 -11.55 -22.09 19.64
N ALA A 216 -11.37 -20.79 19.41
CA ALA A 216 -10.07 -20.16 19.21
C ALA A 216 -9.39 -20.00 20.58
N VAL A 217 -8.30 -20.74 20.79
CA VAL A 217 -7.33 -20.49 21.85
C VAL A 217 -6.52 -19.26 21.48
N SER A 218 -6.58 -18.24 22.33
CA SER A 218 -5.76 -17.03 22.27
C SER A 218 -4.31 -17.33 22.65
N GLY A 219 -3.37 -17.05 21.74
CA GLY A 219 -1.94 -17.01 22.01
C GLY A 219 -1.24 -16.04 21.03
N PRO A 220 -0.22 -15.28 21.47
CA PRO A 220 0.38 -14.22 20.66
C PRO A 220 1.28 -14.80 19.56
N PRO A 221 1.40 -14.15 18.38
CA PRO A 221 2.15 -14.72 17.27
C PRO A 221 3.66 -14.61 17.50
N ARG A 222 4.33 -15.78 17.60
CA ARG A 222 5.78 -15.91 17.45
C ARG A 222 6.16 -15.74 15.98
N ARG A 223 6.94 -14.71 15.67
CA ARG A 223 7.65 -14.58 14.38
C ARG A 223 8.79 -15.59 14.34
N PHE A 224 8.78 -16.48 13.35
CA PHE A 224 9.98 -17.16 12.87
C PHE A 224 10.40 -16.58 11.50
N PRO A 225 11.71 -16.42 11.24
CA PRO A 225 12.21 -15.94 9.96
C PRO A 225 12.16 -17.07 8.92
N ARG A 226 11.71 -16.74 7.70
CA ARG A 226 11.99 -17.59 6.53
C ARG A 226 13.43 -17.37 6.13
N SER A 227 14.24 -18.40 6.30
CA SER A 227 15.46 -18.64 5.52
C SER A 227 15.10 -18.78 4.04
N PHE A 228 15.96 -18.22 3.19
CA PHE A 228 16.02 -18.50 1.76
C PHE A 228 16.48 -19.94 1.51
#